data_AF-A0A3Q1FEI6-F1
#
_entry.id   AF-A0A3Q1FEI6-F1
#
_cell.length_a   1.000
_cell.length_b   1.000
_cell.length_c   1.000
_cell.angle_alpha   90.00
_cell.angle_beta   90.00
_cell.angle_gamma   90.00
#
_symmetry.space_group_name_H-M   'P 1'
#
loop_
_entity.id
_entity.type
_entity.pdbx_description
1 polymer ?
#
loop_
_entity_poly.entity_id
_entity_poly.type
_entity_poly.pdbx_seq_one_letter_code
_entity_poly.pdbx_strand_id
1 'polypeptide(L)' 'MTSSVVIVFHNEGWSTLMRTVHSVIKRTPRKYLAEIVMIDDFSNKGRLSFLTVLCMDKDRWIEQKPYASIVELHLGR' A
#
# COMPACT_ATOMS: atom_id res chain seq x y z
N MET A 1 -9.06 4.61 -18.24
CA MET A 1 -7.77 4.85 -17.57
C MET A 1 -7.98 4.70 -16.08
N THR A 2 -7.09 3.96 -15.41
CA THR A 2 -7.05 3.78 -13.96
C THR A 2 -5.67 4.20 -13.44
N SER A 3 -5.56 4.46 -12.15
CA SER A 3 -4.31 4.88 -11.50
C SER A 3 -4.08 4.09 -10.22
N SER A 4 -2.81 3.74 -9.98
CA SER A 4 -2.33 3.14 -8.73
C SER A 4 -1.80 4.24 -7.80
N VAL A 5 -2.12 4.16 -6.51
CA VAL A 5 -1.66 5.13 -5.50
C VAL A 5 -0.60 4.47 -4.64
N VAL A 6 0.61 5.03 -4.65
CA VAL A 6 1.73 4.53 -3.82
C VAL A 6 1.91 5.45 -2.62
N ILE A 7 1.90 4.88 -1.42
CA ILE A 7 2.08 5.60 -0.15
C ILE A 7 3.31 5.02 0.55
N VAL A 8 4.38 5.81 0.64
CA VAL A 8 5.58 5.47 1.41
C VAL A 8 5.46 6.10 2.80
N PHE A 9 5.76 5.35 3.86
CA PHE A 9 5.69 5.84 5.23
C PHE A 9 6.87 5.37 6.07
N HIS A 10 7.28 6.19 7.05
CA HIS A 10 8.33 5.86 8.02
C HIS A 10 7.91 6.37 9.39
N ASN A 11 7.84 5.47 10.39
CA ASN A 11 7.48 5.75 11.78
C ASN A 11 6.14 6.47 12.01
N GLU A 12 5.28 6.52 10.99
CA GLU A 12 3.97 7.17 11.02
C GLU A 12 3.00 6.51 12.01
N GLY A 13 2.06 7.31 12.53
CA GLY A 13 0.98 6.79 13.36
C GLY A 13 -0.05 6.03 12.51
N TRP A 14 -0.47 4.84 12.95
CA TRP A 14 -1.48 4.03 12.22
C TRP A 14 -2.74 4.82 11.88
N SER A 15 -3.23 5.65 12.82
CA SER A 15 -4.40 6.50 12.60
C SER A 15 -4.17 7.56 11.50
N THR A 16 -2.97 8.13 11.41
CA THR A 16 -2.59 9.07 10.35
C THR A 16 -2.51 8.40 9.00
N LEU A 17 -1.85 7.24 8.92
CA LEU A 17 -1.75 6.46 7.70
C LEU A 17 -3.13 6.04 7.17
N MET A 18 -4.00 5.53 8.06
CA MET A 18 -5.37 5.13 7.69
C MET A 18 -6.23 6.32 7.26
N ARG A 19 -6.06 7.52 7.84
CA ARG A 19 -6.75 8.73 7.37
C ARG A 19 -6.38 9.05 5.91
N THR A 20 -5.12 8.87 5.53
CA THR A 20 -4.68 9.06 4.13
C THR A 20 -5.33 8.04 3.20
N VAL A 21 -5.28 6.74 3.55
CA VAL A 21 -5.93 5.68 2.78
C VAL A 21 -7.43 5.93 2.62
N HIS A 22 -8.14 6.25 3.71
CA HIS A 22 -9.56 6.58 3.68
C HIS A 22 -9.88 7.80 2.81
N SER A 23 -9.02 8.82 2.83
CA SER A 23 -9.18 10.00 1.99
C SER A 23 -9.07 9.65 0.50
N VAL A 24 -8.10 8.81 0.11
CA VAL A 24 -7.93 8.34 -1.26
C VAL A 24 -9.18 7.60 -1.73
N ILE A 25 -9.67 6.63 -0.94
CA ILE A 25 -10.87 5.84 -1.26
C ILE A 25 -12.11 6.73 -1.37
N LYS A 26 -12.31 7.66 -0.44
CA LYS A 26 -13.51 8.51 -0.39
C LYS A 26 -13.56 9.55 -1.51
N ARG A 27 -12.41 10.07 -1.95
CA ARG A 27 -12.33 11.16 -2.92
C ARG A 27 -12.13 10.68 -4.35
N THR A 28 -11.69 9.44 -4.55
CA THR A 28 -11.44 8.89 -5.89
C THR A 28 -12.62 8.03 -6.33
N PRO A 29 -13.30 8.34 -7.45
CA PRO A 29 -14.32 7.47 -7.99
C PRO A 29 -13.76 6.06 -8.25
N ARG A 30 -14.45 5.01 -7.78
CA ARG A 30 -14.03 3.58 -7.86
C ARG A 30 -13.58 3.11 -9.25
N LYS A 31 -14.06 3.74 -10.32
CA LYS A 31 -13.67 3.42 -11.71
C LYS A 31 -12.25 3.87 -12.08
N TYR A 32 -11.64 4.75 -11.29
CA TYR A 32 -10.32 5.31 -11.55
C TYR A 32 -9.23 4.77 -10.61
N LEU A 33 -9.60 4.23 -9.45
CA LEU A 33 -8.65 3.65 -8.50
C LEU A 33 -8.42 2.17 -8.84
N ALA A 34 -7.20 1.82 -9.23
CA ALA A 34 -6.80 0.43 -9.44
C ALA A 34 -6.49 -0.24 -8.10
N GLU A 35 -5.52 0.32 -7.37
CA GLU A 35 -5.00 -0.24 -6.13
C GLU A 35 -4.35 0.86 -5.27
N ILE A 36 -4.19 0.56 -3.97
CA ILE A 36 -3.36 1.33 -3.05
C ILE A 36 -2.21 0.43 -2.58
N VAL A 37 -0.98 0.89 -2.81
CA VAL A 37 0.26 0.21 -2.45
C VAL A 37 0.89 0.98 -1.30
N MET A 38 0.96 0.38 -0.11
CA MET A 38 1.64 0.97 1.05
C MET A 38 3.03 0.36 1.20
N ILE A 39 4.06 1.19 1.35
CA ILE A 39 5.47 0.78 1.48
C ILE A 39 6.02 1.33 2.79
N ASP A 40 6.53 0.44 3.64
CA ASP A 40 7.20 0.80 4.89
C ASP A 40 8.70 1.01 4.65
N ASP A 41 9.18 2.25 4.78
CA ASP A 41 10.59 2.60 4.68
C ASP A 41 11.33 2.37 6.02
N PHE A 42 11.39 1.10 6.45
CA PHE A 42 12.11 0.68 7.67
C PHE A 42 11.66 1.39 8.96
N SER A 43 10.36 1.40 9.27
CA SER A 43 9.87 1.91 10.56
C SER A 43 10.42 1.11 11.77
N ASN A 44 10.78 1.81 12.85
CA ASN A 44 11.32 1.23 14.08
C ASN A 44 10.23 0.63 15.00
N LYS A 45 8.95 0.84 14.67
CA LYS A 45 7.80 0.35 15.45
C LYS A 45 7.53 -1.10 15.07
N GLY A 46 8.06 -2.02 15.87
CA GLY A 46 7.92 -3.47 15.67
C GLY A 46 6.48 -3.94 15.49
N ARG A 47 6.19 -4.44 14.28
CA ARG A 47 5.35 -5.60 13.92
C ARG A 47 5.47 -5.92 12.42
N LEU A 48 6.00 -5.00 11.60
CA LEU A 48 6.35 -5.19 10.19
C LEU A 48 7.83 -4.84 9.96
N SER A 49 8.75 -5.65 10.49
CA SER A 49 10.20 -5.49 10.24
C SER A 49 10.64 -5.97 8.85
N PHE A 50 9.70 -6.11 7.92
CA PHE A 50 9.94 -6.53 6.56
C PHE A 50 9.14 -5.56 5.70
N LEU A 51 9.81 -4.91 4.75
CA LEU A 51 9.24 -4.08 3.69
C LEU A 51 7.98 -4.78 3.16
N THR A 52 6.81 -4.46 3.71
CA THR A 52 5.56 -5.18 3.43
C THR A 52 4.76 -4.30 2.53
N VAL A 53 4.34 -4.86 1.41
CA VAL A 53 3.34 -4.23 0.59
C VAL A 53 1.99 -4.75 0.99
N LEU A 54 1.15 -3.82 1.42
CA LEU A 54 -0.28 -4.04 1.53
C LEU A 54 -0.90 -3.57 0.22
N CYS A 55 -1.38 -4.52 -0.57
CA CYS A 55 -2.16 -4.24 -1.76
C CYS A 55 -3.65 -4.31 -1.40
N MET A 56 -4.34 -3.18 -1.55
CA MET A 56 -5.79 -3.12 -1.50
C MET A 56 -6.31 -2.99 -2.92
N ASP A 57 -7.12 -3.96 -3.35
CA ASP A 57 -8.04 -3.73 -4.47
C ASP A 57 -9.13 -2.78 -3.96
N LYS A 58 -9.73 -2.01 -4.86
CA LYS A 58 -10.83 -1.08 -4.54
C LYS A 58 -11.94 -1.69 -3.68
N ASP A 59 -12.11 -3.02 -3.69
CA ASP A 59 -13.18 -3.72 -2.98
C ASP A 59 -12.69 -4.75 -1.93
N ARG A 60 -11.39 -5.06 -1.81
CA ARG A 60 -10.88 -6.04 -0.84
C ARG A 60 -9.40 -5.88 -0.48
N TRP A 61 -9.04 -6.31 0.73
CA TRP A 61 -7.65 -6.62 1.08
C TRP A 61 -7.20 -7.80 0.22
N ILE A 62 -6.16 -7.62 -0.60
CA ILE A 62 -5.68 -8.68 -1.47
C ILE A 62 -4.67 -9.54 -0.71
N GLU A 63 -3.57 -8.92 -0.25
CA GLU A 63 -2.46 -9.68 0.31
C GLU A 63 -1.48 -8.79 1.07
N GLN A 64 -0.81 -9.36 2.09
CA GLN A 64 0.42 -8.81 2.66
C GLN A 64 1.60 -9.58 2.07
N LYS A 65 2.46 -8.92 1.29
CA LYS A 65 3.67 -9.55 0.73
C LYS A 65 4.93 -8.87 1.22
N PRO A 66 6.02 -9.62 1.47
CA PRO A 66 7.34 -9.02 1.56
C PRO A 66 7.71 -8.43 0.20
N TYR A 67 8.37 -7.28 0.20
CA TYR A 67 8.69 -6.50 -1.00
C TYR A 67 9.61 -7.22 -1.96
N ALA A 68 10.49 -8.09 -1.46
CA ALA A 68 11.29 -8.98 -2.29
C ALA A 68 10.42 -9.75 -3.30
N SER A 69 9.24 -10.22 -2.87
CA SER A 69 8.29 -10.94 -3.72
C SER A 69 7.56 -10.06 -4.75
N ILE A 70 7.56 -8.74 -4.59
CA ILE A 70 6.99 -7.80 -5.59
C ILE A 70 8.02 -7.40 -6.62
N VAL A 71 9.26 -7.19 -6.20
CA VAL A 71 10.36 -6.93 -7.15
C VAL A 71 10.51 -8.13 -8.08
N GLU A 72 10.42 -9.37 -7.58
CA GLU A 72 10.40 -10.57 -8.42
C GLU A 72 9.26 -10.59 -9.46
N LEU A 73 8.06 -10.13 -9.10
CA LEU A 73 6.91 -10.06 -10.01
C LEU A 73 7.08 -9.00 -11.12
N HIS A 74 7.86 -7.94 -10.90
CA HIS A 74 8.11 -6.89 -11.88
C HIS A 74 9.43 -7.03 -12.65
N LEU A 75 10.41 -7.81 -12.14
CA LEU A 75 11.69 -8.08 -12.82
C LEU A 75 11.73 -9.43 -13.54
N GLY A 76 10.74 -10.30 -13.33
CA GLY A 76 10.64 -11.65 -13.91
C GLY A 76 9.79 -11.76 -15.18
N ARG A 77 9.79 -10.74 -16.04
CA ARG A 77 9.16 -10.77 -17.37
C ARG A 77 9.93 -9.94 -18.39
#